data_AF-A0A7V0Z2Y7-F1
#
_entry.id   AF-A0A7V0Z2Y7-F1
#
_cell.length_a   1.000
_cell.length_b   1.000
_cell.length_c   1.000
_cell.angle_alpha   90.00
_cell.angle_beta   90.00
_cell.angle_gamma   90.00
#
_symmetry.space_group_name_H-M   'P 1'
#
loop_
_entity.id
_entity.type
_entity.pdbx_description
1 polymer ?
#
loop_
_entity_poly.entity_id
_entity_poly.type
_entity_poly.pdbx_seq_one_letter_code
_entity_poly.pdbx_strand_id
1 'polypeptide(L)'
;MRKVFLIFLIATMAIGGLTSCKPGLLPTEDAGKPKVTLDRVEVMSYFPWTDLPARTPLALGFVFNIQNPSGYNIKLDNIKFTVSFEAAPEKYIEIATPTNYDQIYFPPNTTSQYRVVSVIDSATIRLTLLVAQAPKVQEWKLEPATLIKDWYTKIGDFAFGIKISEGMAVFNTEKGDVFVPFEGKFPKK
;
A
#
# COMPACT_ATOMS: atom_id res chain seq x y z
N MET A 1 35.13 -51.98 -1.03
CA MET A 1 34.35 -51.42 0.10
C MET A 1 34.09 -49.91 -0.01
N ARG A 2 35.10 -49.08 -0.33
CA ARG A 2 34.98 -47.62 -0.41
C ARG A 2 34.02 -47.08 -1.51
N LYS A 3 33.93 -47.77 -2.66
CA LYS A 3 33.03 -47.39 -3.77
C LYS A 3 31.54 -47.71 -3.49
N VAL A 4 31.26 -48.78 -2.76
CA VAL A 4 29.89 -49.19 -2.41
C VAL A 4 29.30 -48.24 -1.36
N PHE A 5 30.13 -47.79 -0.41
CA PHE A 5 29.73 -46.80 0.60
C PHE A 5 29.40 -45.43 -0.03
N LEU A 6 30.16 -45.01 -1.04
CA LEU A 6 29.92 -43.74 -1.75
C LEU A 6 28.61 -43.75 -2.54
N ILE A 7 28.29 -44.89 -3.17
CA ILE A 7 27.03 -45.07 -3.92
C ILE A 7 25.82 -45.05 -2.98
N PHE A 8 25.94 -45.67 -1.80
CA PHE A 8 24.88 -45.65 -0.78
C PHE A 8 24.64 -44.25 -0.19
N LEU A 9 25.70 -43.44 -0.03
CA LEU A 9 25.61 -42.07 0.47
C LEU A 9 24.95 -41.12 -0.56
N ILE A 10 25.23 -41.31 -1.85
CA ILE A 10 24.62 -40.52 -2.93
C ILE A 10 23.14 -40.90 -3.12
N ALA A 11 22.80 -42.19 -3.00
CA ALA A 11 21.41 -42.65 -3.08
C ALA A 11 20.54 -42.13 -1.93
N THR A 12 21.10 -42.02 -0.71
CA THR A 12 20.37 -41.50 0.45
C THR A 12 20.18 -39.98 0.42
N MET A 13 21.14 -39.21 -0.13
CA MET A 13 20.95 -37.77 -0.39
C MET A 13 19.90 -37.49 -1.49
N ALA A 14 19.83 -38.32 -2.52
CA ALA A 14 18.84 -38.16 -3.59
C ALA A 14 17.39 -38.41 -3.12
N ILE A 15 17.19 -39.32 -2.16
CA ILE A 15 15.86 -39.63 -1.60
C ILE A 15 15.44 -38.59 -0.54
N GLY A 16 16.40 -38.01 0.20
CA GLY A 16 16.13 -36.90 1.13
C GLY A 16 15.78 -35.57 0.46
N GLY A 17 16.32 -35.32 -0.74
CA GLY A 17 16.05 -34.09 -1.50
C GLY A 17 14.61 -33.97 -1.99
N LEU A 18 13.95 -35.09 -2.29
CA LEU A 18 12.58 -35.13 -2.83
C LEU A 18 11.48 -34.97 -1.77
N THR A 19 11.82 -35.05 -0.47
CA THR A 19 10.86 -34.88 0.64
C THR A 19 10.99 -33.53 1.36
N SER A 20 11.97 -32.70 0.96
CA SER A 20 12.22 -31.38 1.60
C SER A 20 11.51 -30.20 0.94
N CYS A 21 10.83 -30.40 -0.19
CA CYS A 21 9.85 -29.44 -0.68
C CYS A 21 8.58 -29.56 0.16
N LYS A 22 8.58 -28.98 1.37
CA LYS A 22 7.32 -28.44 1.90
C LYS A 22 6.80 -27.51 0.81
N PRO A 23 5.60 -27.72 0.25
CA PRO A 23 4.95 -26.69 -0.55
C PRO A 23 4.62 -25.55 0.42
N GLY A 24 5.57 -24.63 0.59
CA GLY A 24 5.45 -23.43 1.43
C GLY A 24 4.50 -22.38 0.85
N LEU A 25 3.74 -22.74 -0.19
CA LEU A 25 2.70 -21.94 -0.82
C LEU A 25 1.65 -22.90 -1.37
N LEU A 26 0.90 -23.58 -0.49
CA LEU A 26 -0.38 -24.11 -0.95
C LEU A 26 -1.25 -22.90 -1.30
N PRO A 27 -1.90 -22.87 -2.48
CA PRO A 27 -2.96 -21.92 -2.73
C PRO A 27 -4.05 -22.22 -1.71
N THR A 28 -4.10 -21.48 -0.60
CA THR A 28 -5.32 -21.38 0.19
C THR A 28 -6.41 -21.00 -0.79
N GLU A 29 -7.43 -21.84 -0.90
CA GLU A 29 -8.56 -21.70 -1.81
C GLU A 29 -8.98 -20.22 -1.92
N ASP A 30 -9.10 -19.70 -3.15
CA ASP A 30 -9.50 -18.29 -3.37
C ASP A 30 -10.89 -17.99 -2.79
N ALA A 31 -11.68 -19.02 -2.50
CA ALA A 31 -12.90 -18.96 -1.70
C ALA A 31 -12.55 -18.72 -0.20
N GLY A 32 -12.32 -17.46 0.16
CA GLY A 32 -12.13 -17.05 1.56
C GLY A 32 -11.04 -16.01 1.81
N LYS A 33 -10.29 -15.61 0.79
CA LYS A 33 -9.28 -14.54 0.94
C LYS A 33 -9.96 -13.18 1.10
N PRO A 34 -9.55 -12.36 2.08
CA PRO A 34 -10.04 -11.00 2.20
C PRO A 34 -9.71 -10.18 0.95
N LYS A 35 -10.55 -9.19 0.64
CA LYS A 35 -10.29 -8.22 -0.42
C LYS A 35 -10.24 -6.82 0.18
N VAL A 36 -9.29 -6.02 -0.29
CA VAL A 36 -9.12 -4.61 0.08
C VAL A 36 -9.30 -3.76 -1.17
N THR A 37 -10.24 -2.83 -1.15
CA THR A 37 -10.45 -1.89 -2.25
C THR A 37 -10.56 -0.47 -1.73
N LEU A 38 -9.94 0.48 -2.44
CA LEU A 38 -10.12 1.90 -2.14
C LEU A 38 -11.55 2.29 -2.54
N ASP A 39 -12.33 2.77 -1.57
CA ASP A 39 -13.69 3.26 -1.78
C ASP A 39 -13.66 4.74 -2.17
N ARG A 40 -13.00 5.56 -1.35
CA ARG A 40 -12.94 7.02 -1.53
C ARG A 40 -11.76 7.64 -0.79
N VAL A 41 -11.45 8.87 -1.19
CA VAL A 41 -10.51 9.76 -0.50
C VAL A 41 -11.28 10.95 0.05
N GLU A 42 -10.97 11.33 1.28
CA GLU A 42 -11.60 12.43 2.01
C GLU A 42 -10.54 13.45 2.44
N VAL A 43 -10.85 14.74 2.35
CA VAL A 43 -10.04 15.77 3.01
C VAL A 43 -10.48 15.82 4.47
N MET A 44 -9.63 15.31 5.36
CA MET A 44 -9.92 15.24 6.80
C MET A 44 -9.67 16.58 7.48
N SER A 45 -8.60 17.25 7.07
CA SER A 45 -8.24 18.60 7.51
C SER A 45 -7.26 19.19 6.50
N TYR A 46 -7.41 20.47 6.17
CA TYR A 46 -6.44 21.18 5.35
C TYR A 46 -6.32 22.62 5.83
N PHE A 47 -5.13 23.19 5.65
CA PHE A 47 -4.85 24.58 5.99
C PHE A 47 -4.71 25.40 4.70
N PRO A 48 -5.08 26.69 4.73
CA PRO A 48 -4.82 27.59 3.62
C PRO A 48 -3.33 27.57 3.25
N TRP A 49 -3.04 27.58 1.95
CA TRP A 49 -1.67 27.59 1.46
C TRP A 49 -0.87 28.75 2.04
N THR A 50 0.33 28.45 2.52
CA THR A 50 1.36 29.42 2.89
C THR A 50 2.63 29.10 2.12
N ASP A 51 3.30 30.13 1.59
CA ASP A 51 4.50 29.93 0.79
C ASP A 51 5.64 29.25 1.58
N LEU A 52 6.38 28.39 0.90
CA LEU A 52 7.54 27.69 1.46
C LEU A 52 8.60 28.71 1.91
N PRO A 53 9.31 28.48 3.03
CA PRO A 53 9.47 27.21 3.74
C PRO A 53 8.44 26.95 4.85
N ALA A 54 7.38 27.76 4.98
CA ALA A 54 6.32 27.49 5.94
C ALA A 54 5.69 26.11 5.67
N ARG A 55 5.47 25.35 6.75
CA ARG A 55 4.78 24.06 6.68
C ARG A 55 3.28 24.28 6.67
N THR A 56 2.63 23.82 5.61
CA THR A 56 1.18 23.76 5.51
C THR A 56 0.78 22.29 5.65
N PRO A 57 0.07 21.88 6.72
CA PRO A 57 -0.40 20.51 6.89
C PRO A 57 -1.58 20.17 5.97
N LEU A 58 -1.65 18.91 5.55
CA LEU A 58 -2.77 18.31 4.83
C LEU A 58 -3.01 16.89 5.37
N ALA A 59 -4.23 16.62 5.82
CA ALA A 59 -4.66 15.30 6.26
C ALA A 59 -5.66 14.71 5.26
N LEU A 60 -5.29 13.58 4.66
CA LEU A 60 -6.16 12.82 3.77
C LEU A 60 -6.59 11.52 4.43
N GLY A 61 -7.88 11.22 4.32
CA GLY A 61 -8.50 9.97 4.76
C GLY A 61 -8.69 9.06 3.56
N PHE A 62 -8.06 7.89 3.58
CA PHE A 62 -8.24 6.84 2.59
C PHE A 62 -9.19 5.80 3.17
N VAL A 63 -10.40 5.73 2.63
CA VAL A 63 -11.42 4.79 3.10
C VAL A 63 -11.38 3.56 2.22
N PHE A 64 -11.17 2.41 2.85
CA PHE A 64 -11.09 1.11 2.22
C PHE A 64 -12.32 0.27 2.55
N ASN A 65 -12.84 -0.45 1.57
CA ASN A 65 -13.75 -1.56 1.81
C ASN A 65 -12.90 -2.83 2.03
N ILE A 66 -13.08 -3.43 3.22
CA ILE A 66 -12.48 -4.71 3.59
C ILE A 66 -13.57 -5.76 3.51
N GLN A 67 -13.56 -6.57 2.45
CA GLN A 67 -14.48 -7.69 2.28
C GLN A 67 -13.86 -8.93 2.93
N ASN A 68 -14.55 -9.52 3.89
CA ASN A 68 -14.23 -10.82 4.47
C ASN A 68 -15.24 -11.86 3.94
N PRO A 69 -14.93 -12.59 2.86
CA PRO A 69 -15.79 -13.65 2.35
C PRO A 69 -15.64 -14.98 3.13
N SER A 70 -14.77 -15.02 4.14
CA SER A 70 -14.56 -16.24 4.92
C SER A 70 -15.68 -16.45 5.94
N GLY A 71 -15.81 -17.69 6.41
CA GLY A 71 -16.71 -18.07 7.49
C GLY A 71 -16.20 -17.79 8.91
N TYR A 72 -15.06 -17.09 9.06
CA TYR A 72 -14.46 -16.76 10.35
C TYR A 72 -14.01 -15.29 10.42
N ASN A 73 -13.66 -14.82 11.62
CA ASN A 73 -13.13 -13.47 11.81
C ASN A 73 -11.70 -13.37 11.27
N ILE A 74 -11.39 -12.29 10.58
CA ILE A 74 -10.01 -11.94 10.21
C ILE A 74 -9.57 -10.74 11.04
N LYS A 75 -8.30 -10.70 11.45
CA LYS A 75 -7.74 -9.58 12.20
C LYS A 75 -6.74 -8.83 11.33
N LEU A 76 -6.91 -7.53 11.14
CA LEU A 76 -5.88 -6.70 10.54
C LEU A 76 -4.67 -6.63 11.49
N ASP A 77 -3.49 -6.89 10.94
CA ASP A 77 -2.21 -6.68 11.62
C ASP A 77 -1.58 -5.37 11.18
N ASN A 78 -1.46 -5.18 9.87
CA ASN A 78 -0.98 -3.93 9.30
C ASN A 78 -1.54 -3.68 7.90
N ILE A 79 -1.55 -2.42 7.52
CA ILE A 79 -1.81 -1.97 6.15
C ILE A 79 -0.79 -0.91 5.77
N LYS A 80 -0.22 -1.03 4.57
CA LYS A 80 0.65 -0.03 3.97
C LYS A 80 0.26 0.20 2.53
N PHE A 81 0.49 1.40 2.02
CA PHE A 81 0.32 1.73 0.61
C PHE A 81 1.09 3.01 0.30
N THR A 82 1.47 3.18 -0.96
CA THR A 82 2.11 4.41 -1.45
C THR A 82 1.04 5.30 -2.08
N VAL A 83 0.97 6.55 -1.64
CA VAL A 83 0.09 7.59 -2.19
C VAL A 83 0.85 8.40 -3.22
N SER A 84 0.22 8.62 -4.37
CA SER A 84 0.75 9.44 -5.44
C SER A 84 -0.25 10.50 -5.88
N PHE A 85 0.22 11.71 -6.11
CA PHE A 85 -0.56 12.80 -6.70
C PHE A 85 -0.19 12.95 -8.17
N GLU A 86 -1.19 13.28 -8.98
CA GLU A 86 -0.97 13.62 -10.36
C GLU A 86 -0.22 14.95 -10.48
N ALA A 87 0.91 14.94 -11.18
CA ALA A 87 1.75 16.10 -11.42
C ALA A 87 1.60 16.69 -12.84
N ALA A 88 1.10 15.87 -13.78
CA ALA A 88 0.75 16.22 -15.15
C ALA A 88 -0.19 15.13 -15.70
N PRO A 89 -0.84 15.29 -16.86
CA PRO A 89 -1.75 14.30 -17.41
C PRO A 89 -1.14 12.89 -17.43
N GLU A 90 -1.78 11.94 -16.73
CA GLU A 90 -1.36 10.54 -16.55
C GLU A 90 0.01 10.34 -15.86
N LYS A 91 0.61 11.39 -15.31
CA LYS A 91 1.90 11.33 -14.59
C LYS A 91 1.68 11.51 -13.09
N TYR A 92 2.03 10.48 -12.32
CA TYR A 92 1.84 10.46 -10.87
C TYR A 92 3.19 10.45 -10.15
N ILE A 93 3.31 11.27 -9.12
CA ILE A 93 4.47 11.33 -8.23
C ILE A 93 4.07 10.83 -6.86
N GLU A 94 4.86 9.91 -6.31
CA GLU A 94 4.68 9.38 -4.96
C GLU A 94 5.03 10.48 -3.94
N ILE A 95 4.15 10.67 -2.97
CA ILE A 95 4.27 11.74 -1.97
C ILE A 95 4.42 11.22 -0.55
N ALA A 96 3.89 10.04 -0.26
CA ALA A 96 3.93 9.42 1.06
C ALA A 96 3.63 7.92 0.97
N THR A 97 4.12 7.16 1.94
CA THR A 97 3.81 5.73 2.11
C THR A 97 3.30 5.48 3.52
N PRO A 98 2.02 5.79 3.81
CA PRO A 98 1.44 5.49 5.12
C PRO A 98 1.54 3.99 5.44
N THR A 99 1.88 3.70 6.69
CA THR A 99 1.81 2.36 7.27
C THR A 99 1.07 2.47 8.60
N ASN A 100 0.04 1.65 8.81
CA ASN A 100 -0.71 1.57 10.05
C ASN A 100 -0.68 0.14 10.59
N TYR A 101 -0.59 0.02 11.91
CA TYR A 101 -0.49 -1.24 12.66
C TYR A 101 -1.73 -1.46 13.54
N ASP A 102 -2.89 -1.06 13.04
CA ASP A 102 -4.15 -1.11 13.77
C ASP A 102 -4.65 -2.55 13.90
N GLN A 103 -4.98 -2.97 15.12
CA GLN A 103 -5.48 -4.30 15.42
C GLN A 103 -7.01 -4.32 15.44
N ILE A 104 -7.62 -4.65 14.30
CA ILE A 104 -9.07 -4.60 14.12
C ILE A 104 -9.59 -5.93 13.59
N TYR A 105 -10.69 -6.44 14.15
CA TYR A 105 -11.36 -7.63 13.65
C TYR A 105 -12.46 -7.28 12.65
N PHE A 106 -12.51 -8.03 11.55
CA PHE A 106 -13.55 -7.94 10.54
C PHE A 106 -14.42 -9.22 10.54
N PRO A 107 -15.74 -9.11 10.77
CA PRO A 107 -16.64 -10.26 10.86
C PRO A 107 -16.74 -11.08 9.56
N PRO A 108 -17.06 -12.39 9.65
CA PRO A 108 -17.25 -13.25 8.49
C PRO A 108 -18.41 -12.78 7.61
N ASN A 109 -18.28 -13.00 6.30
CA ASN A 109 -19.29 -12.67 5.29
C ASN A 109 -19.75 -11.20 5.32
N THR A 110 -18.88 -10.27 5.69
CA THR A 110 -19.18 -8.83 5.71
C THR A 110 -18.23 -8.02 4.84
N THR A 111 -18.67 -6.80 4.50
CA THR A 111 -17.81 -5.73 4.01
C THR A 111 -17.79 -4.62 5.04
N SER A 112 -16.62 -4.31 5.58
CA SER A 112 -16.43 -3.25 6.57
C SER A 112 -15.65 -2.09 5.97
N GLN A 113 -15.93 -0.86 6.41
CA GLN A 113 -15.10 0.29 6.06
C GLN A 113 -13.98 0.48 7.07
N TYR A 114 -12.76 0.67 6.57
CA TYR A 114 -11.59 0.99 7.36
C TYR A 114 -10.91 2.23 6.79
N ARG A 115 -10.63 3.23 7.64
CA ARG A 115 -10.05 4.51 7.22
C ARG A 115 -8.61 4.61 7.70
N VAL A 116 -7.70 4.91 6.78
CA VAL A 116 -6.33 5.33 7.09
C VAL A 116 -6.22 6.83 6.93
N VAL A 117 -5.81 7.53 7.98
CA VAL A 117 -5.53 8.97 7.90
C VAL A 117 -4.02 9.17 7.71
N SER A 118 -3.64 9.73 6.56
CA SER A 118 -2.27 10.14 6.26
C SER A 118 -2.15 11.65 6.44
N VAL A 119 -1.29 12.06 7.35
CA VAL A 119 -0.95 13.47 7.58
C VAL A 119 0.38 13.77 6.91
N ILE A 120 0.37 14.71 5.97
CA ILE A 120 1.55 15.17 5.23
C ILE A 120 1.65 16.69 5.37
N ASP A 121 2.84 17.24 5.10
CA ASP A 121 3.04 18.69 5.08
C ASP A 121 3.85 19.14 3.86
N SER A 122 3.64 20.40 3.47
CA SER A 122 4.24 20.99 2.27
C SER A 122 5.77 20.90 2.24
N ALA A 123 6.46 21.00 3.39
CA ALA A 123 7.92 20.90 3.44
C ALA A 123 8.40 19.46 3.28
N THR A 124 7.69 18.48 3.88
CA THR A 124 7.98 17.06 3.69
C THR A 124 7.78 16.64 2.23
N ILE A 125 6.68 17.08 1.60
CA ILE A 125 6.45 16.82 0.16
C ILE A 125 7.56 17.46 -0.68
N ARG A 126 7.98 18.69 -0.36
CA ARG A 126 9.11 19.34 -1.05
C ARG A 126 10.38 18.50 -0.99
N LEU A 127 10.72 17.93 0.16
CA LEU A 127 11.88 17.05 0.29
C LEU A 127 11.72 15.77 -0.54
N THR A 128 10.52 15.18 -0.54
CA THR A 128 10.21 14.02 -1.40
C THR A 128 10.43 14.36 -2.88
N LEU A 129 9.97 15.53 -3.34
CA LEU A 129 10.15 15.97 -4.73
C LEU A 129 11.62 16.26 -5.09
N LEU A 130 12.38 16.86 -4.18
CA LEU A 130 13.77 17.26 -4.41
C LEU A 130 14.80 16.14 -4.20
N VAL A 131 14.41 15.02 -3.57
CA VAL A 131 15.32 13.91 -3.26
C VAL A 131 14.80 12.61 -3.87
N ALA A 132 13.75 12.02 -3.28
CA ALA A 132 13.27 10.70 -3.68
C ALA A 132 12.72 10.68 -5.12
N GLN A 133 12.07 11.77 -5.53
CA GLN A 133 11.42 11.89 -6.84
C GLN A 133 12.14 12.88 -7.77
N ALA A 134 13.37 13.30 -7.42
CA ALA A 134 14.15 14.25 -8.21
C ALA A 134 14.33 13.82 -9.68
N PRO A 135 14.59 12.52 -9.99
CA PRO A 135 14.70 12.08 -11.37
C PRO A 135 13.41 12.34 -12.19
N LYS A 136 12.23 12.00 -11.63
CA LYS A 136 10.93 12.24 -12.29
C LYS A 136 10.66 13.73 -12.45
N VAL A 137 10.96 14.53 -11.43
CA VAL A 137 10.81 16.00 -11.46
C VAL A 137 11.66 16.62 -12.56
N GLN A 138 12.92 16.22 -12.69
CA GLN A 138 13.83 16.70 -13.72
C GLN A 138 13.42 16.26 -15.13
N GLU A 139 13.12 14.97 -15.30
CA GLU A 139 12.70 14.40 -16.58
C GLU A 139 11.43 15.08 -17.11
N TRP A 140 10.48 15.35 -16.20
CA TRP A 140 9.20 15.95 -16.56
C TRP A 140 9.20 17.48 -16.48
N LYS A 141 10.35 18.11 -16.19
CA LYS A 141 10.54 19.55 -16.11
C LYS A 141 9.51 20.23 -15.19
N LEU A 142 9.28 19.61 -14.04
CA LEU A 142 8.33 20.10 -13.05
C LEU A 142 9.02 21.08 -12.10
N GLU A 143 8.30 22.13 -11.70
CA GLU A 143 8.74 23.06 -10.67
C GLU A 143 8.13 22.69 -9.31
N PRO A 144 8.89 22.15 -8.34
CA PRO A 144 8.35 21.59 -7.10
C PRO A 144 7.50 22.56 -6.28
N ALA A 145 7.94 23.83 -6.15
CA ALA A 145 7.22 24.82 -5.36
C ALA A 145 5.85 25.15 -5.99
N THR A 146 5.81 25.31 -7.31
CA THR A 146 4.58 25.52 -8.08
C THR A 146 3.66 24.31 -7.98
N LEU A 147 4.20 23.11 -8.12
CA LEU A 147 3.44 21.86 -8.06
C LEU A 147 2.79 21.65 -6.69
N ILE A 148 3.53 21.87 -5.60
CA ILE A 148 2.99 21.76 -4.24
C ILE A 148 1.89 22.80 -4.03
N LYS A 149 2.12 24.04 -4.44
CA LYS A 149 1.10 25.10 -4.34
C LYS A 149 -0.17 24.69 -5.08
N ASP A 150 -0.04 24.18 -6.30
CA ASP A 150 -1.18 23.72 -7.12
C ASP A 150 -1.96 22.59 -6.43
N TRP A 151 -1.28 21.59 -5.87
CA TRP A 151 -1.94 20.54 -5.10
C TRP A 151 -2.70 21.08 -3.88
N TYR A 152 -2.10 21.97 -3.09
CA TYR A 152 -2.74 22.51 -1.89
C TYR A 152 -3.92 23.42 -2.20
N THR A 153 -3.87 24.20 -3.29
CA THR A 153 -4.98 25.08 -3.67
C THR A 153 -6.13 24.32 -4.32
N LYS A 154 -5.88 23.16 -4.93
CA LYS A 154 -6.88 22.37 -5.68
C LYS A 154 -7.42 21.14 -4.95
N ILE A 155 -6.81 20.72 -3.83
CA ILE A 155 -7.21 19.49 -3.13
C ILE A 155 -8.67 19.54 -2.63
N GLY A 156 -9.17 20.72 -2.26
CA GLY A 156 -10.55 20.89 -1.77
C GLY A 156 -11.61 20.44 -2.79
N ASP A 157 -11.34 20.68 -4.07
CA ASP A 157 -12.21 20.27 -5.17
C ASP A 157 -11.79 18.93 -5.80
N PHE A 158 -10.71 18.31 -5.32
CA PHE A 158 -10.07 17.14 -5.95
C PHE A 158 -9.80 17.33 -7.45
N ALA A 159 -9.30 18.51 -7.85
CA ALA A 159 -9.07 18.83 -9.27
C ALA A 159 -7.83 18.16 -9.88
N PHE A 160 -7.23 17.18 -9.20
CA PHE A 160 -6.14 16.32 -9.68
C PHE A 160 -6.33 14.89 -9.19
N GLY A 161 -5.77 13.91 -9.92
CA GLY A 161 -5.92 12.51 -9.58
C GLY A 161 -5.08 12.11 -8.37
N ILE A 162 -5.62 11.22 -7.55
CA ILE A 162 -4.88 10.58 -6.45
C ILE A 162 -4.85 9.08 -6.74
N LYS A 163 -3.66 8.48 -6.70
CA LYS A 163 -3.48 7.04 -6.85
C LYS A 163 -2.92 6.47 -5.55
N ILE A 164 -3.31 5.25 -5.22
CA ILE A 164 -2.55 4.40 -4.31
C ILE A 164 -1.95 3.22 -5.08
N SER A 165 -0.73 2.86 -4.73
CA SER A 165 0.01 1.73 -5.30
C SER A 165 0.77 0.99 -4.22
N GLU A 166 1.29 -0.20 -4.55
CA GLU A 166 2.09 -1.03 -3.63
C GLU A 166 1.35 -1.29 -2.31
N GLY A 167 0.01 -1.34 -2.37
CA GLY A 167 -0.84 -1.60 -1.23
C GLY A 167 -0.66 -3.02 -0.75
N MET A 168 -0.49 -3.18 0.55
CA MET A 168 -0.42 -4.47 1.21
C MET A 168 -1.13 -4.40 2.56
N ALA A 169 -2.15 -5.23 2.73
CA ALA A 169 -2.77 -5.48 4.02
C ALA A 169 -2.42 -6.90 4.48
N VAL A 170 -2.06 -7.04 5.75
CA VAL A 170 -1.77 -8.32 6.38
C VAL A 170 -2.88 -8.61 7.37
N PHE A 171 -3.50 -9.78 7.22
CA PHE A 171 -4.54 -10.24 8.13
C PHE A 171 -4.07 -11.52 8.83
N ASN A 172 -4.16 -11.56 10.15
CA ASN A 172 -4.05 -12.81 10.89
C ASN A 172 -5.40 -13.53 10.87
N THR A 173 -5.35 -14.85 10.70
CA THR A 173 -6.51 -15.73 10.77
C THR A 173 -6.18 -16.96 11.60
N GLU A 174 -7.21 -17.73 11.99
CA GLU A 174 -7.02 -19.04 12.63
C GLU A 174 -6.25 -20.04 11.74
N LYS A 175 -6.18 -19.79 10.42
CA LYS A 175 -5.48 -20.63 9.44
C LYS A 175 -4.09 -20.10 9.06
N GLY A 176 -3.64 -19.00 9.69
CA GLY A 176 -2.37 -18.33 9.40
C GLY A 176 -2.54 -16.95 8.78
N ASP A 177 -1.42 -16.35 8.41
CA ASP A 177 -1.39 -14.97 7.89
C ASP A 177 -1.74 -14.91 6.41
N VAL A 178 -2.52 -13.89 6.04
CA VAL A 178 -2.97 -13.63 4.68
C VAL A 178 -2.50 -12.25 4.24
N PHE A 179 -1.73 -12.22 3.15
CA PHE A 179 -1.20 -11.01 2.54
C PHE A 179 -2.08 -10.63 1.35
N VAL A 180 -2.72 -9.46 1.42
CA VAL A 180 -3.71 -9.01 0.43
C VAL A 180 -3.17 -7.77 -0.30
N PRO A 181 -2.66 -7.92 -1.53
CA PRO A 181 -2.20 -6.79 -2.32
C PRO A 181 -3.39 -6.00 -2.85
N PHE A 182 -3.24 -4.68 -2.93
CA PHE A 182 -4.26 -3.80 -3.49
C PHE A 182 -3.65 -2.56 -4.13
N GLU A 183 -4.43 -1.97 -5.03
CA GLU A 183 -4.18 -0.66 -5.61
C GLU A 183 -5.52 0.07 -5.77
N GLY A 184 -5.46 1.36 -6.10
CA GLY A 184 -6.66 2.16 -6.26
C GLY A 184 -6.37 3.48 -6.95
N LYS A 185 -7.37 4.00 -7.64
CA LYS A 185 -7.35 5.35 -8.22
C LYS A 185 -8.58 6.10 -7.74
N PHE A 186 -8.37 7.30 -7.26
CA PHE A 186 -9.42 8.26 -6.98
C PHE A 186 -9.44 9.30 -8.10
N PRO A 187 -10.49 9.34 -8.92
CA PRO A 187 -10.56 10.23 -10.07
C PRO A 187 -10.75 11.68 -9.64
N LYS A 188 -10.41 12.59 -10.55
CA LYS A 188 -10.72 14.03 -10.41
C LYS A 188 -12.23 14.21 -10.34
N LYS A 189 -12.67 15.25 -9.62
CA LYS A 189 -14.05 15.73 -9.67
C LYS A 189 -14.18 16.93 -10.60
#